data_AF-A0A9D1JCZ9-F1
#
_entry.id   AF-A0A9D1JCZ9-F1
#
_cell.length_a   1.000
_cell.length_b   1.000
_cell.length_c   1.000
_cell.angle_alpha   90.00
_cell.angle_beta   90.00
_cell.angle_gamma   90.00
#
_symmetry.space_group_name_H-M   'P 1'
#
loop_
_entity.id
_entity.type
_entity.pdbx_description
1 polymer ?
#
loop_
_entity_poly.entity_id
_entity_poly.type
_entity_poly.pdbx_seq_one_letter_code
_entity_poly.pdbx_strand_id
1 'polypeptide(L)' 'MNCPFCNGEMEEGFLQGMRRVAWVKKKHKITLLPKEGEILLENNVFSDFLIPASICKYCKKVVLDYSEKEIQEG' A
#
# COMPACT_ATOMS: atom_id res chain seq x y z
N MET A 1 6.50 -15.22 -3.14
CA MET A 1 7.35 -14.92 -1.95
C MET A 1 6.87 -15.71 -0.72
N ASN A 2 7.69 -15.92 0.30
CA ASN A 2 7.24 -16.49 1.58
C ASN A 2 6.78 -15.37 2.54
N CYS A 3 5.74 -15.65 3.32
CA CYS A 3 5.19 -14.70 4.28
C CYS A 3 6.20 -14.38 5.39
N PRO A 4 6.57 -13.11 5.63
CA PRO A 4 7.55 -12.76 6.64
C PRO A 4 7.05 -12.98 8.08
N PHE A 5 5.75 -13.27 8.27
CA PHE A 5 5.15 -13.46 9.58
C PHE A 5 4.94 -14.93 9.96
N CYS A 6 4.66 -15.80 8.99
CA CYS A 6 4.34 -17.21 9.25
C CYS A 6 5.08 -18.20 8.33
N ASN A 7 5.97 -17.69 7.48
CA ASN A 7 6.75 -18.44 6.48
C ASN A 7 5.92 -19.28 5.48
N GLY A 8 4.59 -19.07 5.43
CA GLY A 8 3.72 -19.73 4.46
C GLY A 8 3.85 -19.11 3.06
N GLU A 9 3.53 -19.89 2.04
CA GLU A 9 3.50 -19.41 0.65
C GLU A 9 2.50 -18.24 0.49
N MET A 10 2.89 -17.24 -0.31
CA MET A 10 2.06 -16.09 -0.63
C MET A 10 1.68 -16.07 -2.11
N GLU A 11 0.48 -15.59 -2.39
CA GLU A 11 -0.02 -15.37 -3.74
C GLU A 11 0.26 -13.93 -4.18
N GLU A 12 0.77 -13.76 -5.39
CA GLU A 12 0.97 -12.44 -6.00
C GLU A 12 -0.35 -11.87 -6.53
N GLY A 13 -0.47 -10.54 -6.49
CA GLY A 13 -1.64 -9.83 -6.96
C GLY A 13 -1.48 -8.32 -6.85
N PHE A 14 -2.60 -7.62 -6.72
CA PHE A 14 -2.61 -6.16 -6.70
C PHE A 14 -3.58 -5.63 -5.64
N LEU A 15 -3.20 -4.52 -5.02
CA LEU A 15 -4.16 -3.60 -4.39
C LEU A 15 -4.71 -2.68 -5.47
N GLN A 16 -6.02 -2.78 -5.73
CA GLN A 16 -6.72 -1.95 -6.70
C GLN A 16 -7.64 -0.94 -5.99
N GLY A 17 -7.58 0.32 -6.41
CA GLY A 17 -8.45 1.38 -5.92
C GLY A 17 -8.54 2.54 -6.91
N MET A 18 -9.35 3.56 -6.62
CA MET A 18 -9.78 4.50 -7.66
C MET A 18 -8.97 5.78 -7.81
N ARG A 19 -8.32 6.31 -6.75
CA ARG A 19 -7.73 7.65 -6.84
C ARG A 19 -6.42 7.75 -6.07
N ARG A 20 -6.47 7.61 -4.75
CA ARG A 20 -5.29 7.83 -3.90
C ARG A 20 -5.25 6.79 -2.81
N VAL A 21 -4.04 6.44 -2.40
CA VAL A 21 -3.81 5.62 -1.22
C VAL A 21 -2.56 6.13 -0.51
N ALA A 22 -2.64 6.17 0.82
CA ALA A 22 -1.53 6.57 1.66
C ALA A 22 -1.47 5.63 2.87
N TRP A 23 -0.25 5.34 3.31
CA TRP A 23 -0.03 4.87 4.67
C TRP A 23 -0.06 6.09 5.59
N VAL A 24 -0.96 6.08 6.57
CA VAL A 24 -1.14 7.19 7.52
C VAL A 24 -1.07 6.66 8.95
N LYS A 25 -0.50 7.45 9.87
CA LYS A 25 -0.44 7.12 11.30
C LYS A 25 -1.82 7.25 11.94
N LYS A 26 -2.65 8.16 11.43
CA LYS A 26 -4.03 8.38 11.90
C LYS A 26 -4.94 8.71 10.72
N LYS A 27 -6.23 8.34 10.83
CA LYS A 27 -7.22 8.67 9.80
C LYS A 27 -7.28 10.19 9.57
N HIS A 28 -6.98 10.62 8.35
CA HIS A 28 -7.15 12.01 7.95
C HIS A 28 -8.62 12.33 7.67
N LYS A 29 -9.06 13.53 8.06
CA LYS A 29 -10.46 13.97 7.91
C LYS A 29 -10.71 14.82 6.66
N ILE A 30 -9.67 15.45 6.10
CA ILE A 30 -9.80 16.51 5.09
C ILE A 30 -9.00 16.20 3.83
N THR A 31 -7.69 15.91 3.98
CA THR A 31 -6.77 15.67 2.85
C THR A 31 -5.97 14.39 3.08
N LEU A 32 -5.58 13.73 1.98
CA LEU A 32 -4.68 12.58 2.00
C LEU A 32 -3.22 12.97 1.75
N LEU A 33 -2.89 14.26 1.82
CA LEU A 33 -1.49 14.69 1.85
C LEU A 33 -0.78 14.05 3.06
N PRO A 34 0.40 13.44 2.85
CA PRO A 34 1.14 12.80 3.92
C PRO A 34 1.66 13.86 4.90
N LYS A 35 1.67 13.52 6.18
CA LYS A 35 2.37 14.27 7.24
C LYS A 35 3.68 13.61 7.60
N GLU A 36 4.42 14.20 8.53
CA GLU A 36 5.72 13.68 8.99
C GLU A 36 5.72 12.16 9.25
N GLY A 37 6.51 11.46 8.44
CA GLY A 37 6.69 10.02 8.48
C GLY A 37 5.48 9.21 8.00
N GLU A 38 4.60 9.80 7.20
CA GLU A 38 3.56 9.14 6.41
C GLU A 38 3.94 9.10 4.92
N ILE A 39 3.30 8.22 4.16
CA ILE A 39 3.68 7.96 2.77
C ILE A 39 2.45 7.98 1.88
N LEU A 40 2.47 8.82 0.85
CA LEU A 40 1.49 8.77 -0.23
C LEU A 40 1.96 7.75 -1.28
N LEU A 41 1.29 6.60 -1.31
CA LEU A 41 1.64 5.48 -2.20
C LEU A 41 1.17 5.73 -3.64
N GLU A 42 0.03 6.40 -3.79
CA GLU A 42 -0.56 6.77 -5.08
C GLU A 42 -1.36 8.07 -5.00
N ASN A 43 -1.28 8.88 -6.05
CA ASN A 43 -1.93 10.20 -6.12
C ASN A 43 -2.59 10.47 -7.48
N ASN A 44 -3.42 9.55 -7.95
CA ASN A 44 -4.15 9.73 -9.20
C ASN A 44 -5.41 10.57 -8.98
N VAL A 45 -5.63 11.54 -9.87
CA VAL A 45 -6.83 12.40 -9.87
C VAL A 45 -7.91 11.84 -10.80
N PHE A 46 -7.49 11.17 -11.89
CA PHE A 46 -8.35 10.79 -13.00
C PHE A 46 -8.33 9.30 -13.37
N SER A 47 -7.41 8.51 -12.81
CA SER A 47 -7.27 7.08 -13.08
C SER A 47 -7.30 6.27 -11.80
N ASP A 48 -7.62 4.98 -11.93
CA ASP A 48 -7.42 4.02 -10.87
C ASP A 48 -5.92 3.82 -10.58
N PHE A 49 -5.65 3.08 -9.52
CA PHE A 49 -4.31 2.63 -9.20
C PHE A 49 -4.29 1.12 -9.02
N LEU A 50 -3.17 0.53 -9.42
CA LEU A 50 -2.78 -0.84 -9.10
C LEU A 50 -1.40 -0.81 -8.46
N ILE A 51 -1.31 -1.34 -7.23
CA ILE A 51 -0.05 -1.51 -6.52
C ILE A 51 0.23 -3.00 -6.42
N PRO A 52 1.36 -3.50 -6.97
CA PRO A 52 1.78 -4.89 -6.78
C PRO A 52 1.85 -5.23 -5.29
N ALA A 53 1.30 -6.37 -4.93
CA ALA A 53 1.28 -6.84 -3.55
C ALA A 53 1.27 -8.37 -3.51
N SER A 54 1.52 -8.93 -2.34
CA SER A 54 1.37 -10.35 -2.07
C SER A 54 0.43 -10.57 -0.90
N ILE A 55 -0.45 -11.57 -1.01
CA ILE A 55 -1.37 -11.96 0.05
C ILE A 55 -0.98 -13.32 0.64
N CYS A 56 -0.84 -13.37 1.96
CA CYS A 56 -0.76 -14.63 2.69
C CYS A 56 -2.16 -15.00 3.17
N LYS A 57 -2.78 -16.01 2.55
CA LYS A 57 -4.11 -16.49 2.93
C LYS A 57 -4.15 -17.28 4.24
N TYR A 58 -2.99 -17.70 4.77
CA TYR A 58 -2.90 -18.38 6.07
C TYR A 58 -3.07 -17.39 7.22
N CYS A 59 -2.22 -16.35 7.30
CA CYS A 59 -2.27 -15.36 8.39
C CYS A 59 -3.04 -14.08 8.03
N LYS A 60 -3.69 -14.03 6.86
CA LYS A 60 -4.53 -12.93 6.37
C LYS A 60 -3.81 -11.59 6.33
N LYS A 61 -2.54 -11.59 5.89
CA LYS A 61 -1.73 -10.37 5.71
C LYS A 61 -1.53 -10.08 4.23
N VAL A 62 -1.55 -8.81 3.88
CA VAL A 62 -1.11 -8.31 2.59
C VAL A 62 0.20 -7.57 2.82
N VAL A 63 1.20 -7.87 2.01
CA VAL A 63 2.51 -7.21 2.02
C VAL A 63 2.65 -6.45 0.72
N LEU A 64 3.01 -5.17 0.82
CA LEU A 64 3.36 -4.32 -0.30
C LEU A 64 4.80 -3.85 -0.09
N ASP A 65 5.60 -3.92 -1.14
CA ASP A 65 6.91 -3.29 -1.18
C ASP A 65 6.77 -1.98 -1.94
N TYR A 66 7.17 -0.87 -1.32
CA TYR A 66 7.06 0.48 -1.88
C TYR A 66 8.43 1.10 -2.19
N SER A 67 9.51 0.31 -2.10
CA SER A 67 10.89 0.79 -2.33
C SER A 67 11.15 1.29 -3.75
N GLU A 68 10.39 0.82 -4.75
CA GLU A 68 10.58 1.17 -6.17
C GLU A 68 9.66 2.29 -6.68
N LYS A 69 8.74 2.82 -5.85
CA LYS A 69 7.84 3.90 -6.28
C LYS A 69 8.42 5.28 -5.96
N GLU A 70 8.17 6.25 -6.85
CA GLU A 70 8.28 7.66 -6.52
C GLU A 70 7.24 8.00 -5.45
N ILE A 71 7.66 7.89 -4.19
CA ILE A 71 6.81 8.18 -3.03
C ILE A 71 6.97 9.65 -2.64
N GLN A 72 5.86 10.26 -2.25
CA GLN A 72 5.91 11.52 -1.51
C GLN A 72 5.88 11.20 -0.03
N GLU A 73 7.00 11.49 0.65
CA GLU A 73 7.10 11.50 2.11
C GLU A 73 6.67 12.87 2.64
N GLY A 74 6.00 12.86 3.79
CA GLY A 74 5.59 14.07 4.52
C GLY A 74 6.48 14.40 5.70
#